data_AF-A0A1B9JYF5-F1
#
_entry.id   AF-A0A1B9JYF5-F1
#
_cell.length_a   1.000
_cell.length_b   1.000
_cell.length_c   1.000
_cell.angle_alpha   90.00
_cell.angle_beta   90.00
_cell.angle_gamma   90.00
#
_symmetry.space_group_name_H-M   'P 1'
#
loop_
_entity.id
_entity.type
_entity.pdbx_description
1 polymer ?
#
loop_
_entity_poly.entity_id
_entity_poly.type
_entity_poly.pdbx_seq_one_letter_code
_entity_poly.pdbx_strand_id
1 'polypeptide(L)'
;MKKLVFICCNCIWLLFGCDTQANNHTQVRNSYNALSYPEFIPNDKVIVKQVFISYIPTNDTSIKTVIEANQQGLITKVIAADEIDNVNVDYSSKSIDYQNQNFSLNLDKHDNITTMIDNNRQSIVEFNYDKFGQLINKTDNTTLESIITSFNYVNNKLVSRSQASEGSCWLAQFFYNKSGWLIESVMASNHDATDSCPEPN
;
A
#
# COMPACT_ATOMS: atom_id res chain seq x y z
N MET A 1 55.14 -2.01 52.18
CA MET A 1 55.72 -1.60 50.87
C MET A 1 54.94 -2.28 49.76
N LYS A 2 54.44 -1.51 48.78
CA LYS A 2 54.27 -1.86 47.34
C LYS A 2 53.45 -3.13 47.02
N LYS A 3 52.36 -3.17 46.27
CA LYS A 3 51.71 -2.33 45.25
C LYS A 3 50.23 -2.74 45.19
N LEU A 4 49.30 -1.79 45.07
CA LEU A 4 47.94 -2.09 44.65
C LEU A 4 47.98 -2.55 43.18
N VAL A 5 47.51 -3.76 42.92
CA VAL A 5 47.42 -4.36 41.59
C VAL A 5 46.05 -4.01 41.01
N PHE A 6 46.09 -3.26 39.90
CA PHE A 6 45.00 -3.01 38.97
C PHE A 6 44.74 -4.30 38.19
N ILE A 7 43.58 -4.95 38.35
CA ILE A 7 43.12 -6.01 37.44
C ILE A 7 41.65 -5.75 37.07
N CYS A 8 41.53 -5.27 35.84
CA CYS A 8 40.48 -5.55 34.85
C CYS A 8 39.01 -5.43 35.29
N CYS A 9 38.53 -4.19 35.24
CA CYS A 9 37.23 -3.86 34.63
C CYS A 9 37.18 -4.47 33.22
N ASN A 10 36.50 -5.59 33.02
CA ASN A 10 35.93 -6.00 31.73
C ASN A 10 35.08 -7.27 31.90
N CYS A 11 33.91 -7.28 31.26
CA CYS A 11 32.93 -8.37 31.20
C CYS A 11 32.14 -8.53 32.51
N ILE A 12 30.85 -8.19 32.62
CA ILE A 12 29.76 -8.69 31.79
C ILE A 12 28.69 -7.60 31.70
N TRP A 13 28.73 -6.81 30.62
CA TRP A 13 27.61 -6.03 30.09
C TRP A 13 26.80 -6.90 29.11
N LEU A 14 26.48 -8.12 29.51
CA LEU A 14 25.53 -8.96 28.79
C LEU A 14 24.30 -9.04 29.67
N LEU A 15 23.22 -8.36 29.25
CA LEU A 15 21.80 -8.59 29.57
C LEU A 15 20.93 -7.33 29.38
N PHE A 16 21.43 -6.29 28.69
CA PHE A 16 20.57 -5.29 28.05
C PHE A 16 20.83 -5.24 26.54
N GLY A 17 20.71 -6.41 25.93
CA GLY A 17 20.45 -6.56 24.50
C GLY A 17 19.01 -7.02 24.28
N CYS A 18 18.06 -6.48 25.06
CA CYS A 18 16.72 -6.39 24.51
C CYS A 18 16.86 -5.32 23.45
N ASP A 19 17.13 -5.75 22.21
CA ASP A 19 16.92 -4.92 21.05
C ASP A 19 15.40 -4.73 20.94
N THR A 20 14.85 -3.98 21.89
CA THR A 20 13.68 -3.16 21.63
C THR A 20 14.20 -2.11 20.65
N GLN A 21 14.41 -2.50 19.40
CA GLN A 21 13.80 -1.72 18.35
C GLN A 21 12.33 -1.64 18.76
N ALA A 22 12.03 -0.62 19.56
CA ALA A 22 10.74 0.01 19.53
C ALA A 22 10.55 0.21 18.04
N ASN A 23 9.75 -0.66 17.43
CA ASN A 23 9.37 -0.48 16.06
C ASN A 23 8.69 0.88 16.07
N ASN A 24 9.45 1.91 15.72
CA ASN A 24 8.98 3.24 15.40
C ASN A 24 8.22 3.07 14.07
N HIS A 25 7.16 2.26 14.11
CA HIS A 25 6.09 2.28 13.14
C HIS A 25 5.41 3.63 13.39
N THR A 26 6.01 4.69 12.83
CA THR A 26 5.23 5.88 12.55
C THR A 26 4.08 5.36 11.72
N GLN A 27 2.87 5.44 12.27
CA GLN A 27 1.66 5.04 11.57
C GLN A 27 1.49 6.05 10.45
N VAL A 28 2.12 5.78 9.30
CA VAL A 28 1.88 6.56 8.10
C VAL A 28 0.48 6.18 7.67
N ARG A 29 -0.48 7.09 7.87
CA ARG A 29 -1.88 6.91 7.48
C ARG A 29 -1.99 7.07 5.97
N ASN A 30 -1.49 6.02 5.35
CA ASN A 30 -1.36 5.60 3.97
C ASN A 30 -2.63 5.41 3.15
N SER A 31 -3.57 6.36 2.98
CA SER A 31 -4.73 6.04 2.12
C SER A 31 -4.38 5.85 0.64
N TYR A 32 -3.10 6.05 0.23
CA TYR A 32 -2.49 5.54 -1.02
C TYR A 32 -3.01 4.16 -1.41
N ASN A 33 -3.14 3.28 -0.43
CA ASN A 33 -3.51 1.90 -0.62
C ASN A 33 -4.82 1.67 -1.38
N ALA A 34 -5.85 2.51 -1.20
CA ALA A 34 -7.19 2.23 -1.73
C ALA A 34 -7.31 2.44 -3.25
N LEU A 35 -6.52 3.34 -3.82
CA LEU A 35 -6.80 3.87 -5.16
C LEU A 35 -5.62 3.78 -6.11
N SER A 36 -4.38 3.59 -5.64
CA SER A 36 -3.22 3.55 -6.55
C SER A 36 -1.92 3.01 -5.92
N TYR A 37 -1.25 2.13 -6.66
CA TYR A 37 0.14 1.64 -6.53
C TYR A 37 0.77 1.58 -5.12
N PRO A 38 0.31 0.68 -4.25
CA PRO A 38 0.88 0.52 -2.91
C PRO A 38 2.38 0.19 -2.88
N GLU A 39 2.92 -0.35 -3.98
CA GLU A 39 4.35 -0.61 -4.19
C GLU A 39 5.24 0.65 -4.24
N PHE A 40 4.68 1.82 -4.54
CA PHE A 40 5.45 3.09 -4.61
C PHE A 40 5.33 3.94 -3.35
N ILE A 41 4.63 3.46 -2.32
CA ILE A 41 4.39 4.22 -1.09
C ILE A 41 5.68 4.28 -0.25
N PRO A 42 6.13 5.47 0.15
CA PRO A 42 7.16 5.64 1.18
C PRO A 42 6.56 5.39 2.57
N ASN A 43 7.25 4.58 3.36
CA ASN A 43 6.71 3.92 4.55
C ASN A 43 7.16 4.53 5.88
N ASP A 44 7.76 5.73 5.86
CA ASP A 44 8.40 6.35 7.02
C ASP A 44 7.87 7.75 7.38
N LYS A 45 7.27 8.49 6.44
CA LYS A 45 6.69 9.82 6.69
C LYS A 45 5.53 10.15 5.75
N VAL A 46 4.66 11.07 6.17
CA VAL A 46 3.63 11.64 5.30
C VAL A 46 4.27 12.35 4.11
N ILE A 47 3.81 12.04 2.90
CA ILE A 47 4.16 12.75 1.68
C ILE A 47 2.91 13.42 1.13
N VAL A 48 2.90 14.75 1.14
CA VAL A 48 1.76 15.55 0.64
C VAL A 48 1.72 15.64 -0.88
N LYS A 49 2.84 15.35 -1.55
CA LYS A 49 2.93 15.32 -3.00
C LYS A 49 4.03 14.36 -3.45
N GLN A 50 3.65 13.36 -4.23
CA GLN A 50 4.56 12.39 -4.82
C GLN A 50 4.42 12.39 -6.34
N VAL A 51 5.52 12.16 -7.04
CA VAL A 51 5.56 12.00 -8.48
C VAL A 51 6.32 10.72 -8.78
N PHE A 52 5.75 9.85 -9.60
CA PHE A 52 6.45 8.70 -10.16
C PHE A 52 6.19 8.61 -11.66
N ILE A 53 7.08 7.89 -12.33
CA ILE A 53 7.02 7.63 -13.75
C ILE A 53 6.95 6.12 -13.89
N SER A 54 5.81 5.61 -14.34
CA SER A 54 5.65 4.22 -14.72
C SER A 54 5.96 4.07 -16.20
N TYR A 55 6.60 2.97 -16.57
CA TYR A 55 6.88 2.62 -17.96
C TYR A 55 5.91 1.52 -18.38
N ILE A 56 5.26 1.70 -19.53
CA ILE A 56 4.36 0.72 -20.13
C ILE A 56 5.14 0.02 -21.25
N PRO A 57 5.55 -1.25 -21.05
CA PRO A 57 6.39 -1.94 -22.03
C PRO A 57 5.71 -2.19 -23.37
N THR A 58 4.37 -2.28 -23.39
CA THR A 58 3.61 -2.66 -24.59
C THR A 58 3.58 -1.57 -25.66
N ASN A 59 3.80 -0.30 -25.28
CA ASN A 59 3.74 0.83 -26.20
C ASN A 59 4.95 1.79 -26.09
N ASP A 60 5.98 1.42 -25.33
CA ASP A 60 7.18 2.24 -25.08
C ASP A 60 6.84 3.67 -24.60
N THR A 61 5.79 3.78 -23.77
CA THR A 61 5.39 5.06 -23.19
C THR A 61 5.67 5.11 -21.70
N SER A 62 5.86 6.32 -21.21
CA SER A 62 5.96 6.59 -19.78
C SER A 62 4.75 7.40 -19.33
N ILE A 63 4.10 6.95 -18.26
CA ILE A 63 3.02 7.69 -17.62
C ILE A 63 3.61 8.37 -16.40
N LYS A 64 3.48 9.69 -16.37
CA LYS A 64 3.74 10.47 -15.17
C LYS A 64 2.48 10.50 -14.33
N THR A 65 2.60 10.05 -13.09
CA THR A 65 1.51 10.11 -12.12
C THR A 65 1.92 10.99 -10.96
N VAL A 66 1.04 11.92 -10.60
CA VAL A 66 1.17 12.80 -9.44
C VAL A 66 0.11 12.42 -8.44
N ILE A 67 0.50 12.14 -7.21
CA ILE A 67 -0.45 11.93 -6.11
C ILE A 67 -0.28 13.05 -5.11
N GLU A 68 -1.38 13.65 -4.69
CA GLU A 68 -1.45 14.67 -3.66
C GLU A 68 -2.24 14.14 -2.46
N ALA A 69 -1.75 14.45 -1.27
CA ALA A 69 -2.35 14.07 0.00
C ALA A 69 -2.39 15.27 0.97
N ASN A 70 -3.30 15.22 1.93
CA ASN A 70 -3.38 16.21 2.98
C ASN A 70 -2.26 16.02 4.04
N GLN A 71 -2.24 16.89 5.06
CA GLN A 71 -1.21 16.85 6.12
C GLN A 71 -1.26 15.58 6.99
N GLN A 72 -2.38 14.85 6.93
CA GLN A 72 -2.60 13.58 7.63
C GLN A 72 -2.18 12.37 6.78
N GLY A 73 -1.81 12.58 5.52
CA GLY A 73 -1.44 11.51 4.58
C GLY A 73 -2.60 10.94 3.79
N LEU A 74 -3.79 11.52 3.88
CA LEU A 74 -4.93 11.04 3.11
C LEU A 74 -4.89 11.57 1.66
N ILE A 75 -4.98 10.69 0.65
CA ILE A 75 -5.01 11.09 -0.77
C ILE A 75 -6.19 12.04 -1.00
N THR A 76 -5.89 13.20 -1.57
CA THR A 76 -6.92 14.12 -2.07
C THR A 76 -7.00 14.11 -3.59
N LYS A 77 -5.92 13.71 -4.28
CA LYS A 77 -5.86 13.76 -5.73
C LYS A 77 -4.87 12.76 -6.34
N VAL A 78 -5.26 12.14 -7.46
CA VAL A 78 -4.34 11.44 -8.37
C VAL A 78 -4.48 12.09 -9.74
N ILE A 79 -3.34 12.39 -10.37
CA ILE A 79 -3.27 12.96 -11.73
C ILE A 79 -2.37 12.04 -12.55
N ALA A 80 -2.97 11.23 -13.41
CA ALA A 80 -2.26 10.43 -14.40
C ALA A 80 -2.24 11.19 -15.75
N ALA A 81 -1.16 11.02 -16.51
CA ALA A 81 -0.98 11.75 -17.77
C ALA A 81 -2.01 11.40 -18.86
N ASP A 82 -2.68 10.25 -18.74
CA ASP A 82 -3.76 9.81 -19.63
C ASP A 82 -5.14 10.28 -19.17
N GLU A 83 -5.23 10.94 -18.01
CA GLU A 83 -6.45 11.42 -17.35
C GLU A 83 -7.50 10.37 -16.97
N ILE A 84 -7.34 9.12 -17.42
CA ILE A 84 -8.27 8.00 -17.18
C ILE A 84 -8.31 7.68 -15.68
N ASP A 85 -7.13 7.62 -15.07
CA ASP A 85 -6.96 7.26 -13.66
C ASP A 85 -6.92 8.49 -12.74
N ASN A 86 -7.45 9.62 -13.21
CA ASN A 86 -7.58 10.80 -12.37
C ASN A 86 -8.59 10.55 -11.25
N VAL A 87 -8.20 10.94 -10.06
CA VAL A 87 -9.00 10.80 -8.84
C VAL A 87 -9.06 12.15 -8.14
N ASN A 88 -10.23 12.53 -7.63
CA ASN A 88 -10.35 13.56 -6.60
C ASN A 88 -11.14 12.99 -5.42
N VAL A 89 -10.62 13.12 -4.20
CA VAL A 89 -11.28 12.64 -2.98
C VAL A 89 -11.62 13.84 -2.09
N ASP A 90 -12.88 13.93 -1.68
CA ASP A 90 -13.34 14.89 -0.69
C ASP A 90 -13.86 14.14 0.55
N TYR A 91 -13.03 14.12 1.59
CA TYR A 91 -13.36 13.49 2.87
C TYR A 91 -14.47 14.21 3.64
N SER A 92 -14.70 15.50 3.38
CA SER A 92 -15.73 16.27 4.08
C SER A 92 -17.13 15.92 3.57
N SER A 93 -17.28 15.78 2.26
CA SER A 93 -18.50 15.28 1.62
C SER A 93 -18.56 13.75 1.53
N LYS A 94 -17.46 13.06 1.87
CA LYS A 94 -17.28 11.61 1.72
C LYS A 94 -17.56 11.16 0.29
N SER A 95 -16.93 11.83 -0.68
CA SER A 95 -17.10 11.54 -2.09
C SER A 95 -15.76 11.34 -2.79
N ILE A 96 -15.81 10.62 -3.90
CA ILE A 96 -14.69 10.43 -4.81
C ILE A 96 -15.17 10.60 -6.25
N ASP A 97 -14.44 11.41 -7.00
CA ASP A 97 -14.56 11.44 -8.46
C ASP A 97 -13.48 10.53 -9.05
N TYR A 98 -13.91 9.50 -9.79
CA TYR A 98 -13.04 8.54 -10.45
C TYR A 98 -13.63 8.18 -11.81
N GLN A 99 -12.82 8.19 -12.87
CA GLN A 99 -13.27 7.90 -14.25
C GLN A 99 -14.52 8.71 -14.67
N ASN A 100 -14.55 10.00 -14.32
CA ASN A 100 -15.68 10.92 -14.58
C ASN A 100 -17.01 10.52 -13.92
N GLN A 101 -16.97 9.67 -12.90
CA GLN A 101 -18.12 9.30 -12.09
C GLN A 101 -17.90 9.71 -10.65
N ASN A 102 -18.97 10.14 -9.99
CA ASN A 102 -18.96 10.45 -8.57
C ASN A 102 -19.48 9.24 -7.78
N PHE A 103 -18.74 8.85 -6.75
CA PHE A 103 -19.09 7.78 -5.83
C PHE A 103 -19.12 8.31 -4.40
N SER A 104 -20.00 7.75 -3.59
CA SER A 104 -20.02 7.99 -2.14
C SER A 104 -19.03 7.05 -1.42
N LEU A 105 -18.49 7.51 -0.29
CA LEU A 105 -17.49 6.77 0.48
C LEU A 105 -18.02 6.41 1.88
N ASN A 106 -17.76 5.17 2.29
CA ASN A 106 -17.70 4.84 3.71
C ASN A 106 -16.27 4.94 4.20
N LEU A 107 -16.12 5.49 5.41
CA LEU A 107 -14.83 5.69 6.06
C LEU A 107 -14.81 4.97 7.42
N ASP A 108 -13.67 4.43 7.80
CA ASP A 108 -13.45 3.93 9.16
C ASP A 108 -13.19 5.09 10.15
N LYS A 109 -12.95 4.76 11.43
CA LYS A 109 -12.65 5.75 12.49
C LYS A 109 -11.33 6.51 12.30
N HIS A 110 -10.51 6.13 11.33
CA HIS A 110 -9.24 6.75 10.98
C HIS A 110 -9.28 7.41 9.60
N ASP A 111 -10.47 7.59 9.03
CA ASP A 111 -10.71 8.14 7.69
C ASP A 111 -10.15 7.30 6.53
N ASN A 112 -9.87 6.02 6.75
CA ASN A 112 -9.56 5.10 5.64
C ASN A 112 -10.84 4.78 4.87
N ILE A 113 -10.75 4.78 3.53
CA ILE A 113 -11.88 4.41 2.67
C ILE A 113 -12.13 2.92 2.80
N THR A 114 -13.29 2.51 3.32
CA THR A 114 -13.68 1.10 3.45
C THR A 114 -14.57 0.62 2.31
N THR A 115 -15.29 1.55 1.67
CA THR A 115 -16.25 1.20 0.60
C THR A 115 -16.41 2.37 -0.36
N MET A 116 -16.49 2.07 -1.67
CA MET A 116 -17.02 2.97 -2.70
C MET A 116 -18.42 2.53 -3.09
N ILE A 117 -19.35 3.49 -3.13
CA ILE A 117 -20.77 3.26 -3.35
C ILE A 117 -21.23 4.03 -4.58
N ASP A 118 -21.90 3.36 -5.51
CA ASP A 118 -22.43 3.96 -6.73
C ASP A 118 -23.72 4.78 -6.49
N ASN A 119 -24.22 5.40 -7.56
CA ASN A 119 -25.45 6.19 -7.52
C ASN A 119 -26.71 5.35 -7.19
N ASN A 120 -26.66 4.03 -7.38
CA ASN A 120 -27.73 3.10 -7.02
C ASN A 120 -27.60 2.59 -5.57
N ARG A 121 -26.65 3.12 -4.80
CA ARG A 121 -26.32 2.73 -3.43
C ARG A 121 -25.78 1.31 -3.30
N GLN A 122 -25.16 0.79 -4.34
CA GLN A 122 -24.49 -0.50 -4.35
C GLN A 122 -23.01 -0.33 -3.98
N SER A 123 -22.51 -1.23 -3.14
CA SER A 123 -21.08 -1.36 -2.85
C SER A 123 -20.38 -1.91 -4.09
N ILE A 124 -19.56 -1.09 -4.75
CA ILE A 124 -18.85 -1.49 -5.97
C ILE A 124 -17.38 -1.82 -5.68
N VAL A 125 -16.81 -1.30 -4.60
CA VAL A 125 -15.45 -1.63 -4.18
C VAL A 125 -15.40 -1.66 -2.65
N GLU A 126 -14.75 -2.67 -2.09
CA GLU A 126 -14.56 -2.84 -0.66
C GLU A 126 -13.07 -2.94 -0.32
N PHE A 127 -12.67 -2.33 0.79
CA PHE A 127 -11.28 -2.23 1.22
C PHE A 127 -11.15 -2.69 2.67
N ASN A 128 -10.20 -3.57 2.93
CA ASN A 128 -9.91 -4.11 4.26
C ASN A 128 -8.48 -3.76 4.67
N TYR A 129 -8.33 -3.28 5.89
CA TYR A 129 -7.05 -2.85 6.44
C TYR A 129 -6.66 -3.68 7.65
N ASP A 130 -5.36 -3.84 7.87
CA ASP A 130 -4.84 -4.36 9.12
C ASP A 130 -4.94 -3.33 10.25
N LYS A 131 -4.53 -3.73 11.46
CA LYS A 131 -4.53 -2.87 12.66
C LYS A 131 -3.62 -1.65 12.56
N PHE A 132 -2.70 -1.63 11.59
CA PHE A 132 -1.77 -0.53 11.35
C PHE A 132 -2.27 0.41 10.25
N GLY A 133 -3.35 0.06 9.55
CA GLY A 133 -3.92 0.83 8.44
C GLY A 133 -3.33 0.47 7.07
N GLN A 134 -2.66 -0.67 6.95
CA GLN A 134 -2.20 -1.20 5.67
C GLN A 134 -3.35 -1.94 4.99
N LEU A 135 -3.65 -1.65 3.73
CA LEU A 135 -4.67 -2.38 2.98
C LEU A 135 -4.18 -3.79 2.73
N ILE A 136 -4.94 -4.77 3.18
CA ILE A 136 -4.63 -6.20 3.05
C ILE A 136 -5.49 -6.88 1.99
N ASN A 137 -6.67 -6.34 1.69
CA ASN A 137 -7.57 -6.88 0.68
C ASN A 137 -8.44 -5.78 0.04
N LYS A 138 -8.62 -5.85 -1.28
CA LYS A 138 -9.57 -5.06 -2.07
C LYS A 138 -10.47 -6.03 -2.84
N THR A 139 -11.78 -5.86 -2.73
CA THR A 139 -12.75 -6.52 -3.60
C THR A 139 -13.34 -5.51 -4.56
N ASP A 140 -13.25 -5.76 -5.86
CA ASP A 140 -13.75 -4.89 -6.93
C ASP A 140 -14.90 -5.60 -7.67
N ASN A 141 -16.09 -5.03 -7.58
CA ASN A 141 -17.33 -5.54 -8.18
C ASN A 141 -17.81 -4.62 -9.32
N THR A 142 -16.92 -3.82 -9.90
CA THR A 142 -17.28 -2.95 -11.04
C THR A 142 -17.47 -3.72 -12.34
N THR A 143 -17.00 -4.97 -12.39
CA THR A 143 -17.17 -5.91 -13.50
C THR A 143 -18.19 -7.01 -13.16
N LEU A 144 -18.58 -7.80 -14.17
CA LEU A 144 -19.46 -8.97 -13.99
C LEU A 144 -18.87 -10.00 -13.01
N GLU A 145 -17.56 -10.17 -13.06
CA GLU A 145 -16.81 -11.02 -12.13
C GLU A 145 -16.19 -10.14 -11.03
N SER A 146 -16.27 -10.61 -9.78
CA SER A 146 -15.58 -9.98 -8.66
C SER A 146 -14.07 -10.21 -8.76
N ILE A 147 -13.29 -9.13 -8.64
CA ILE A 147 -11.83 -9.19 -8.60
C ILE A 147 -11.37 -8.98 -7.15
N ILE A 148 -10.67 -9.96 -6.59
CA ILE A 148 -10.09 -9.89 -5.25
C ILE A 148 -8.60 -9.62 -5.37
N THR A 149 -8.11 -8.56 -4.74
CA THR A 149 -6.68 -8.23 -4.70
C THR A 149 -6.18 -8.25 -3.27
N SER A 150 -5.22 -9.13 -2.98
CA SER A 150 -4.59 -9.27 -1.66
C SER A 150 -3.20 -8.65 -1.64
N PHE A 151 -2.84 -8.08 -0.50
CA PHE A 151 -1.59 -7.34 -0.31
C PHE A 151 -0.85 -7.85 0.91
N ASN A 152 0.44 -8.16 0.75
CA ASN A 152 1.28 -8.66 1.83
C ASN A 152 2.46 -7.74 2.09
N TYR A 153 2.71 -7.45 3.37
CA TYR A 153 3.72 -6.49 3.80
C TYR A 153 4.74 -7.13 4.73
N VAL A 154 6.01 -6.77 4.54
CA VAL A 154 7.11 -7.09 5.47
C VAL A 154 7.84 -5.79 5.78
N ASN A 155 8.02 -5.49 7.07
CA ASN A 155 8.65 -4.25 7.53
C ASN A 155 8.02 -3.00 6.89
N ASN A 156 6.69 -2.95 6.87
CA ASN A 156 5.86 -1.90 6.27
C ASN A 156 6.05 -1.70 4.75
N LYS A 157 6.69 -2.63 4.03
CA LYS A 157 6.83 -2.59 2.57
C LYS A 157 5.96 -3.67 1.93
N LEU A 158 5.24 -3.32 0.87
CA LEU A 158 4.49 -4.29 0.09
C LEU A 158 5.46 -5.24 -0.61
N VAL A 159 5.53 -6.50 -0.19
CA VAL A 159 6.44 -7.50 -0.79
C VAL A 159 5.75 -8.33 -1.86
N SER A 160 4.42 -8.45 -1.79
CA SER A 160 3.65 -9.13 -2.83
C SER A 160 2.23 -8.62 -2.92
N ARG A 161 1.67 -8.70 -4.13
CA ARG A 161 0.28 -8.43 -4.44
C ARG A 161 -0.25 -9.55 -5.31
N SER A 162 -1.32 -10.21 -4.90
CA SER A 162 -2.02 -11.17 -5.75
C SER A 162 -3.37 -10.61 -6.15
N GLN A 163 -3.84 -11.00 -7.32
CA GLN A 163 -5.18 -10.69 -7.79
C GLN A 163 -5.79 -11.96 -8.35
N ALA A 164 -7.03 -12.23 -7.96
CA ALA A 164 -7.81 -13.36 -8.42
C ALA A 164 -9.16 -12.88 -8.97
N SER A 165 -9.60 -13.50 -10.05
CA SER A 165 -10.95 -13.45 -10.61
C SER A 165 -11.37 -14.86 -11.02
N GLU A 166 -12.56 -15.04 -11.60
CA GLU A 166 -13.01 -16.37 -12.03
C GLU A 166 -12.03 -16.96 -13.07
N GLY A 167 -11.40 -18.09 -12.73
CA GLY A 167 -10.45 -18.78 -13.60
C GLY A 167 -9.11 -18.06 -13.86
N SER A 168 -8.83 -16.94 -13.20
CA SER A 168 -7.60 -16.17 -13.39
C SER A 168 -6.97 -15.69 -12.09
N CYS A 169 -5.66 -15.81 -11.98
CA CYS A 169 -4.85 -15.29 -10.91
C CYS A 169 -3.48 -14.85 -11.43
N TRP A 170 -2.96 -13.77 -10.83
CA TRP A 170 -1.56 -13.40 -10.95
C TRP A 170 -0.98 -12.96 -9.61
N LEU A 171 0.34 -13.06 -9.51
CA LEU A 171 1.13 -12.65 -8.37
C LEU A 171 2.22 -11.69 -8.83
N ALA A 172 2.27 -10.52 -8.18
CA ALA A 172 3.40 -9.60 -8.25
C ALA A 172 4.25 -9.77 -7.00
N GLN A 173 5.57 -9.80 -7.17
CA GLN A 173 6.56 -9.68 -6.08
C GLN A 173 7.36 -8.40 -6.27
N PHE A 174 7.68 -7.73 -5.17
CA PHE A 174 8.32 -6.42 -5.17
C PHE A 174 9.60 -6.43 -4.33
N PHE A 175 10.67 -5.89 -4.90
CA PHE A 175 11.99 -5.84 -4.26
C PHE A 175 12.45 -4.41 -4.12
N TYR A 176 13.04 -4.10 -2.97
CA TYR A 176 13.43 -2.74 -2.59
C TYR A 176 14.90 -2.68 -2.22
N ASN A 177 15.56 -1.56 -2.52
CA ASN A 177 16.92 -1.32 -2.04
C ASN A 177 16.92 -0.91 -0.54
N LYS A 178 18.14 -0.76 0.01
CA LYS A 178 18.35 -0.37 1.42
C LYS A 178 17.73 0.97 1.78
N SER A 179 17.64 1.88 0.82
CA SER A 179 17.01 3.20 0.99
C SER A 179 15.48 3.15 0.89
N GLY A 180 14.89 1.98 0.65
CA GLY A 180 13.45 1.80 0.60
C GLY A 180 12.80 2.02 -0.76
N TRP A 181 13.58 2.27 -1.81
CA TRP A 181 13.04 2.45 -3.16
C TRP A 181 12.79 1.10 -3.82
N LEU A 182 11.65 0.98 -4.51
CA LEU A 182 11.37 -0.15 -5.39
C LEU A 182 12.45 -0.20 -6.48
N ILE A 183 13.05 -1.37 -6.69
CA ILE A 183 14.08 -1.60 -7.70
C ILE A 183 13.66 -2.65 -8.73
N GLU A 184 12.74 -3.54 -8.38
CA GLU A 184 12.32 -4.63 -9.24
C GLU A 184 10.91 -5.08 -8.86
N SER A 185 10.15 -5.49 -9.87
CA SER A 185 8.88 -6.19 -9.71
C SER A 185 8.84 -7.40 -10.65
N VAL A 186 8.45 -8.56 -10.14
CA VAL A 186 8.31 -9.79 -10.92
C VAL A 186 6.84 -10.19 -10.94
N MET A 187 6.31 -10.49 -12.13
CA MET A 187 4.92 -10.91 -12.34
C MET A 187 4.88 -12.38 -12.75
N ALA A 188 4.05 -13.18 -12.08
CA ALA A 188 3.74 -14.57 -12.43
C ALA A 188 2.22 -14.72 -12.63
N SER A 189 1.80 -15.56 -13.59
CA SER A 189 0.39 -15.83 -13.88
C SER A 189 0.01 -17.29 -13.59
N ASN A 190 -1.30 -17.53 -13.51
CA ASN A 190 -2.09 -18.76 -13.33
C ASN A 190 -1.41 -20.13 -13.22
N HIS A 191 -0.39 -20.43 -14.02
CA HIS A 191 0.24 -21.74 -13.99
C HIS A 191 1.22 -21.95 -12.83
N ASP A 192 1.76 -20.85 -12.26
CA ASP A 192 2.81 -20.88 -11.23
C ASP A 192 2.36 -20.33 -9.87
N ALA A 193 1.12 -19.82 -9.75
CA ALA A 193 0.65 -19.05 -8.60
C ALA A 193 -0.41 -19.75 -7.71
N THR A 194 -0.80 -21.00 -8.02
CA THR A 194 -1.99 -21.68 -7.44
C THR A 194 -1.98 -21.77 -5.92
N ASP A 195 -0.80 -21.86 -5.28
CA ASP A 195 -0.68 -21.99 -3.82
C ASP A 195 -0.69 -20.64 -3.08
N SER A 196 -0.69 -19.51 -3.80
CA SER A 196 -0.51 -18.15 -3.24
C SER A 196 -1.69 -17.21 -3.50
N CYS A 197 -2.76 -17.70 -4.16
CA CYS A 197 -3.91 -16.89 -4.53
C CYS A 197 -5.03 -16.99 -3.47
N PRO A 198 -5.70 -15.89 -3.13
CA PRO A 198 -6.96 -15.94 -2.39
C PRO A 198 -8.04 -16.61 -3.25
N GLU A 199 -8.84 -17.51 -2.67
CA GLU A 199 -9.97 -18.10 -3.41
C GLU A 199 -11.11 -17.08 -3.55
N PRO A 200 -11.67 -16.91 -4.76
CA PRO A 200 -12.94 -16.19 -4.92
C PRO A 200 -14.07 -17.02 -4.28
N ASN A 201 -14.92 -16.37 -3.49
CA ASN A 201 -16.09 -16.99 -2.83
C ASN A 201 -17.21 -17.34 -3.81
#